data_AF-A0A086QRW1-F1
#
_entry.id   AF-A0A086QRW1-F1
#
_cell.length_a   1.000
_cell.length_b   1.000
_cell.length_c   1.000
_cell.angle_alpha   90.00
_cell.angle_beta   90.00
_cell.angle_gamma   90.00
#
_symmetry.space_group_name_H-M   'P 1'
#
loop_
_entity.id
_entity.type
_entity.pdbx_description
1 polymer ?
#
loop_
_entity_poly.entity_id
_entity_poly.type
_entity_poly.pdbx_seq_one_letter_code
_entity_poly.pdbx_strand_id
1 'polypeptide(L)'
;KTFHVVTRLFRALVGKSVIVPGDFKSVKQQFGIACSYRAQSGHLYPLNRSFLFIVKPVIFIRYDDVVSVEFSRTGASTTNRFFAFTVSVRGGGEYEFTSIDRNEYKPLVDFLMEKGIRIKNMETPEPSRGGALEAADLPSDDEDDDDYDEDDSDSEDEDFQEDDEDDNASESPSEEEEEDSKESKKRKKKEKKSKKEKKRKKERD
;
A
#
# COMPACT_ATOMS: atom_id res chain seq x y z
N LYS A 1 -16.06 -9.11 -19.22
CA LYS A 1 -17.33 -9.58 -19.86
C LYS A 1 -17.85 -10.88 -19.22
N THR A 2 -17.05 -11.93 -19.08
CA THR A 2 -17.48 -13.22 -18.47
C THR A 2 -17.98 -13.10 -17.03
N PHE A 3 -17.34 -12.28 -16.20
CA PHE A 3 -17.73 -12.13 -14.79
C PHE A 3 -19.16 -11.59 -14.62
N HIS A 4 -19.67 -10.74 -15.52
CA HIS A 4 -21.05 -10.24 -15.43
C HIS A 4 -22.09 -11.35 -15.58
N VAL A 5 -21.83 -12.31 -16.47
CA VAL A 5 -22.72 -13.46 -16.69
C VAL A 5 -22.74 -14.34 -15.45
N VAL A 6 -21.55 -14.64 -14.91
CA VAL A 6 -21.38 -15.43 -13.69
C VAL A 6 -22.09 -14.74 -12.51
N THR A 7 -21.86 -13.44 -12.31
CA THR A 7 -22.52 -12.65 -11.27
C THR A 7 -24.04 -12.63 -11.41
N ARG A 8 -24.56 -12.47 -12.64
CA ARG A 8 -26.00 -12.49 -12.90
C ARG A 8 -26.61 -13.87 -12.63
N LEU A 9 -25.90 -14.94 -12.99
CA LEU A 9 -26.31 -16.32 -12.72
C LEU A 9 -26.38 -16.59 -11.21
N PHE A 10 -25.31 -16.28 -10.47
CA PHE A 10 -25.31 -16.46 -9.01
C PHE A 10 -26.37 -15.60 -8.32
N ARG A 11 -26.59 -14.36 -8.78
CA ARG A 11 -27.66 -13.51 -8.25
C ARG A 11 -29.05 -14.14 -8.47
N ALA A 12 -29.30 -14.70 -9.64
CA ALA A 12 -30.57 -15.36 -9.95
C ALA A 12 -30.78 -16.66 -9.16
N LEU A 13 -29.71 -17.43 -8.93
CA LEU A 13 -29.76 -18.70 -8.20
C LEU A 13 -29.87 -18.52 -6.68
N VAL A 14 -29.11 -17.58 -6.11
CA VAL A 14 -28.99 -17.41 -4.65
C VAL A 14 -30.00 -16.39 -4.11
N GLY A 15 -30.51 -15.49 -4.96
CA GLY A 15 -31.44 -14.44 -4.54
C GLY A 15 -30.83 -13.36 -3.63
N LYS A 16 -29.49 -13.32 -3.51
CA LYS A 16 -28.77 -12.31 -2.71
C LYS A 16 -28.18 -11.24 -3.60
N SER A 17 -28.17 -9.99 -3.11
CA SER A 17 -27.51 -8.89 -3.79
C SER A 17 -26.00 -9.10 -3.85
N VAL A 18 -25.42 -8.65 -4.95
CA VAL A 18 -23.97 -8.74 -5.18
C VAL A 18 -23.34 -7.51 -4.55
N ILE A 19 -22.31 -7.72 -3.75
CA ILE A 19 -21.54 -6.63 -3.17
C ILE A 19 -20.58 -6.11 -4.24
N VAL A 20 -20.69 -4.84 -4.56
CA VAL A 20 -19.89 -4.13 -5.55
C VAL A 20 -18.95 -3.17 -4.78
N PRO A 21 -17.74 -2.89 -5.29
CA PRO A 21 -16.90 -1.82 -4.75
C PRO A 21 -17.70 -0.53 -4.57
N GLY A 22 -17.48 0.11 -3.43
CA GLY A 22 -18.21 1.29 -3.01
C GLY A 22 -17.65 2.58 -3.60
N ASP A 23 -17.89 3.66 -2.87
CA ASP A 23 -17.48 5.02 -3.27
C ASP A 23 -15.99 5.31 -2.99
N PHE A 24 -15.34 4.43 -2.20
CA PHE A 24 -13.93 4.58 -1.85
C PHE A 24 -13.03 4.52 -3.08
N LYS A 25 -12.11 5.48 -3.17
CA LYS A 25 -11.01 5.49 -4.13
C LYS A 25 -9.71 5.77 -3.40
N SER A 26 -8.74 4.89 -3.60
CA SER A 26 -7.34 5.10 -3.21
C SER A 26 -6.72 6.26 -4.01
N VAL A 27 -5.54 6.69 -3.59
CA VAL A 27 -4.74 7.71 -4.30
C VAL A 27 -4.48 7.30 -5.75
N LYS A 28 -4.33 6.00 -6.01
CA LYS A 28 -4.12 5.43 -7.35
C LYS A 28 -5.40 5.23 -8.15
N GLN A 29 -6.53 5.82 -7.72
CA GLN A 29 -7.86 5.63 -8.32
C GLN A 29 -8.32 4.16 -8.37
N GLN A 30 -7.83 3.34 -7.43
CA GLN A 30 -8.23 1.93 -7.27
C GLN A 30 -9.20 1.78 -6.09
N PHE A 31 -10.10 0.80 -6.17
CA PHE A 31 -11.05 0.50 -5.08
C PHE A 31 -10.45 -0.27 -3.90
N GLY A 32 -9.21 -0.74 -4.02
CA GLY A 32 -8.53 -1.53 -3.01
C GLY A 32 -7.18 -0.91 -2.67
N ILE A 33 -6.76 -1.13 -1.43
CA ILE A 33 -5.50 -0.67 -0.87
C ILE A 33 -4.58 -1.87 -0.72
N ALA A 34 -3.38 -1.81 -1.30
CA ALA A 34 -2.37 -2.84 -1.09
C ALA A 34 -1.92 -2.84 0.38
N CYS A 35 -1.99 -4.00 1.02
CA CYS A 35 -1.64 -4.16 2.43
C CYS A 35 -1.20 -5.59 2.73
N SER A 36 -0.77 -5.83 3.96
CA SER A 36 -0.43 -7.17 4.44
C SER A 36 -1.20 -7.48 5.71
N TYR A 37 -1.94 -8.58 5.71
CA TYR A 37 -2.54 -9.12 6.92
C TYR A 37 -1.61 -10.20 7.47
N ARG A 38 -1.06 -9.96 8.67
CA ARG A 38 0.06 -10.76 9.21
C ARG A 38 1.18 -10.84 8.17
N ALA A 39 1.73 -12.03 7.92
CA ALA A 39 2.79 -12.24 6.93
C ALA A 39 2.29 -12.48 5.49
N GLN A 40 1.03 -12.17 5.18
CA GLN A 40 0.44 -12.41 3.85
C GLN A 40 0.08 -11.08 3.18
N SER A 41 0.60 -10.88 1.97
CA SER A 41 0.27 -9.73 1.14
C SER A 41 -1.12 -9.90 0.50
N GLY A 42 -1.86 -8.81 0.42
CA GLY A 42 -3.19 -8.77 -0.16
C GLY A 42 -3.65 -7.33 -0.41
N HIS A 43 -4.97 -7.19 -0.51
CA HIS A 43 -5.67 -5.96 -0.80
C HIS A 43 -6.86 -5.85 0.16
N LEU A 44 -6.96 -4.69 0.80
CA LEU A 44 -8.10 -4.30 1.63
C LEU A 44 -9.04 -3.47 0.76
N TYR A 45 -10.31 -3.85 0.72
CA TYR A 45 -11.38 -3.13 0.03
C TYR A 45 -12.32 -2.54 1.09
N PRO A 46 -12.26 -1.21 1.31
CA PRO A 46 -13.29 -0.48 2.03
C PRO A 46 -14.56 -0.44 1.16
N LEU A 47 -15.58 -1.22 1.54
CA LEU A 47 -16.87 -1.26 0.85
C LEU A 47 -17.87 -0.38 1.58
N ASN A 48 -19.08 -0.19 1.03
CA ASN A 48 -20.05 0.72 1.64
C ASN A 48 -20.56 0.28 3.03
N ARG A 49 -20.47 -1.01 3.37
CA ARG A 49 -21.00 -1.56 4.64
C ARG A 49 -20.05 -2.55 5.33
N SER A 50 -18.84 -2.71 4.81
CA SER A 50 -17.90 -3.74 5.28
C SER A 50 -16.49 -3.51 4.78
N PHE A 51 -15.50 -4.01 5.52
CA PHE A 51 -14.17 -4.26 5.01
C PHE A 51 -14.07 -5.67 4.41
N LEU A 52 -13.41 -5.79 3.28
CA LEU A 52 -13.08 -7.07 2.66
C LEU A 52 -11.58 -7.12 2.38
N PHE A 53 -10.88 -8.08 2.97
CA PHE A 53 -9.50 -8.38 2.62
C PHE A 53 -9.42 -9.65 1.79
N ILE A 54 -8.67 -9.58 0.70
CA ILE A 54 -8.31 -10.70 -0.17
C ILE A 54 -6.79 -10.67 -0.36
N VAL A 55 -6.04 -11.77 -0.42
CA VAL A 55 -6.38 -13.03 -1.09
C VAL A 55 -6.52 -14.21 -0.11
N LYS A 56 -5.63 -14.35 0.89
CA LYS A 56 -5.68 -15.40 1.93
C LYS A 56 -5.15 -14.91 3.29
N PRO A 57 -5.87 -15.15 4.40
CA PRO A 57 -7.25 -15.60 4.46
C PRO A 57 -8.20 -14.52 3.89
N VAL A 58 -9.36 -14.92 3.39
CA VAL A 58 -10.40 -13.95 3.04
C VAL A 58 -11.04 -13.48 4.35
N ILE A 59 -10.99 -12.19 4.61
CA ILE A 59 -11.54 -11.59 5.84
C ILE A 59 -12.66 -10.65 5.42
N PHE A 60 -13.84 -10.84 6.01
CA PHE A 60 -15.02 -10.01 5.75
C PHE A 60 -15.56 -9.50 7.08
N ILE A 61 -15.51 -8.18 7.28
CA ILE A 61 -15.90 -7.50 8.52
C ILE A 61 -16.98 -6.49 8.18
N ARG A 62 -18.19 -6.65 8.72
CA ARG A 62 -19.27 -5.67 8.55
C ARG A 62 -19.05 -4.49 9.49
N TYR A 63 -19.44 -3.28 9.07
CA TYR A 63 -19.34 -2.09 9.91
C TYR A 63 -20.20 -2.19 11.17
N ASP A 64 -21.33 -2.89 11.10
CA ASP A 64 -22.18 -3.19 12.28
C ASP A 64 -21.45 -3.95 13.39
N ASP A 65 -20.38 -4.67 13.04
CA ASP A 65 -19.56 -5.45 13.97
C ASP A 65 -18.28 -4.69 14.36
N VAL A 66 -17.98 -3.54 13.76
CA VAL A 66 -16.81 -2.72 14.10
C VAL A 66 -17.11 -1.86 15.33
N VAL A 67 -16.26 -1.96 16.34
CA VAL A 67 -16.35 -1.13 17.55
C VAL A 67 -15.62 0.19 17.32
N SER A 68 -14.41 0.09 16.80
CA SER A 68 -13.50 1.21 16.54
C SER A 68 -12.39 0.79 15.59
N VAL A 69 -11.76 1.76 14.95
CA VAL A 69 -10.54 1.57 14.16
C VAL A 69 -9.39 2.40 14.72
N GLU A 70 -8.17 1.99 14.44
CA GLU A 70 -6.95 2.62 14.91
C GLU A 70 -5.88 2.62 13.82
N PHE A 71 -5.10 3.70 13.79
CA PHE A 71 -3.99 3.91 12.85
C PHE A 71 -2.69 4.02 13.62
N SER A 72 -1.74 3.11 13.41
CA SER A 72 -0.43 3.14 14.06
C SER A 72 0.71 3.23 13.05
N ARG A 73 1.83 3.85 13.45
CA ARG A 73 3.05 3.88 12.62
C ARG A 73 3.75 2.52 12.73
N THR A 74 4.08 1.91 11.60
CA THR A 74 4.73 0.58 11.59
C THR A 74 6.25 0.73 11.72
N GLY A 75 6.78 0.49 12.93
CA GLY A 75 8.21 0.29 13.18
C GLY A 75 8.99 1.52 13.69
N ALA A 76 10.14 1.26 14.33
CA ALA A 76 11.06 2.26 14.88
C ALA A 76 12.08 2.81 13.85
N SER A 77 11.87 2.54 12.55
CA SER A 77 12.79 2.90 11.48
C SER A 77 12.37 4.23 10.83
N THR A 78 13.37 5.07 10.53
CA THR A 78 13.23 6.48 10.11
C THR A 78 12.46 6.72 8.80
N THR A 79 12.10 5.67 8.06
CA THR A 79 11.34 5.76 6.82
C THR A 79 9.86 5.53 7.09
N ASN A 80 9.19 6.63 7.43
CA ASN A 80 7.77 6.77 7.83
C ASN A 80 6.75 6.44 6.70
N ARG A 81 7.11 5.53 5.79
CA ARG A 81 6.40 5.26 4.52
C ARG A 81 5.14 4.44 4.70
N PHE A 82 5.08 3.60 5.74
CA PHE A 82 3.97 2.68 5.94
C PHE A 82 3.35 2.81 7.33
N PHE A 83 2.04 2.60 7.40
CA PHE A 83 1.28 2.53 8.64
C PHE A 83 0.56 1.17 8.75
N ALA A 84 0.00 0.92 9.94
CA ALA A 84 -0.88 -0.20 10.21
C ALA A 84 -2.27 0.32 10.58
N PHE A 85 -3.27 -0.44 10.15
CA PHE A 85 -4.69 -0.17 10.33
C PHE A 85 -5.31 -1.33 11.11
N THR A 86 -5.76 -1.05 12.32
CA THR A 86 -6.33 -2.04 13.22
C THR A 86 -7.83 -1.85 13.33
N VAL A 87 -8.59 -2.91 13.11
CA VAL A 87 -10.05 -2.92 13.24
C VAL A 87 -10.43 -3.77 14.44
N SER A 88 -10.94 -3.14 15.51
CA SER A 88 -11.48 -3.84 16.67
C SER A 88 -12.95 -4.17 16.43
N VAL A 89 -13.32 -5.45 16.55
CA VAL A 89 -14.69 -5.93 16.34
C VAL A 89 -15.40 -6.32 17.65
N ARG A 90 -16.72 -6.25 17.64
CA ARG A 90 -17.58 -6.67 18.73
C ARG A 90 -17.40 -8.18 18.96
N GLY A 91 -16.97 -8.55 20.16
CA GLY A 91 -16.56 -9.92 20.49
C GLY A 91 -15.06 -10.08 20.78
N GLY A 92 -14.30 -8.98 20.80
CA GLY A 92 -12.90 -8.98 21.24
C GLY A 92 -11.90 -9.42 20.18
N GLY A 93 -12.33 -9.57 18.93
CA GLY A 93 -11.43 -9.81 17.81
C GLY A 93 -10.79 -8.51 17.32
N GLU A 94 -9.52 -8.58 16.91
CA GLU A 94 -8.84 -7.48 16.25
C GLU A 94 -8.18 -7.96 14.96
N TYR A 95 -8.27 -7.13 13.93
CA TYR A 95 -7.67 -7.39 12.62
C TYR A 95 -6.71 -6.26 12.29
N GLU A 96 -5.41 -6.57 12.27
CA GLU A 96 -4.35 -5.63 11.96
C GLU A 96 -3.87 -5.82 10.52
N PHE A 97 -4.00 -4.76 9.72
CA PHE A 97 -3.52 -4.67 8.35
C PHE A 97 -2.29 -3.75 8.33
N THR A 98 -1.15 -4.29 7.96
CA THR A 98 0.14 -3.60 7.96
C THR A 98 0.59 -3.24 6.54
N SER A 99 1.71 -2.52 6.42
CA SER A 99 2.35 -2.17 5.14
C SER A 99 1.45 -1.36 4.20
N ILE A 100 0.58 -0.52 4.76
CA ILE A 100 -0.26 0.40 4.00
C ILE A 100 0.52 1.69 3.74
N ASP A 101 0.58 2.15 2.49
CA ASP A 101 1.29 3.38 2.12
C ASP A 101 0.68 4.60 2.80
N ARG A 102 1.50 5.50 3.36
CA ARG A 102 1.08 6.73 4.03
C ARG A 102 0.14 7.57 3.16
N ASN A 103 0.32 7.58 1.85
CA ASN A 103 -0.52 8.37 0.96
C ASN A 103 -2.00 7.94 1.02
N GLU A 104 -2.27 6.68 1.37
CA GLU A 104 -3.63 6.12 1.50
C GLU A 104 -4.31 6.49 2.83
N TYR A 105 -3.60 7.16 3.74
CA TYR A 105 -4.15 7.57 5.03
C TYR A 105 -5.32 8.54 4.88
N LYS A 106 -5.12 9.66 4.17
CA LYS A 106 -6.13 10.72 4.04
C LYS A 106 -7.43 10.21 3.38
N PRO A 107 -7.40 9.53 2.21
CA PRO A 107 -8.62 9.01 1.59
C PRO A 107 -9.36 7.98 2.48
N LEU A 108 -8.61 7.16 3.22
CA LEU A 108 -9.20 6.15 4.10
C LEU A 108 -9.87 6.80 5.30
N VAL A 109 -9.24 7.80 5.92
CA VAL A 109 -9.82 8.56 7.03
C VAL A 109 -11.10 9.27 6.61
N ASP A 110 -11.07 10.02 5.50
CA ASP A 110 -12.23 10.76 4.99
C ASP A 110 -13.42 9.82 4.73
N PHE A 111 -13.15 8.64 4.14
CA PHE A 111 -14.16 7.62 3.91
C PHE A 111 -14.75 7.04 5.20
N LEU A 112 -13.93 6.79 6.22
CA LEU A 112 -14.38 6.25 7.50
C LEU A 112 -15.21 7.26 8.30
N MET A 113 -14.83 8.54 8.23
CA MET A 113 -15.61 9.65 8.76
C MET A 113 -16.98 9.77 8.08
N GLU A 114 -17.02 9.70 6.76
CA GLU A 114 -18.28 9.73 5.99
C GLU A 114 -19.20 8.56 6.37
N LYS A 115 -18.64 7.38 6.63
CA LYS A 115 -19.40 6.21 7.10
C LYS A 115 -19.71 6.22 8.60
N GLY A 116 -19.22 7.21 9.36
CA GLY A 116 -19.48 7.36 10.80
C GLY A 116 -18.80 6.28 11.67
N ILE A 117 -17.67 5.73 11.22
CA ILE A 117 -16.91 4.73 11.99
C ILE A 117 -16.00 5.46 12.99
N ARG A 118 -16.02 5.03 14.25
CA ARG A 118 -15.20 5.63 15.32
C ARG A 118 -13.71 5.34 15.13
N ILE A 119 -12.89 6.40 15.10
CA ILE A 119 -11.43 6.34 14.95
C ILE A 119 -10.78 6.71 16.29
N LYS A 120 -10.15 5.74 16.97
CA LYS A 120 -9.52 5.94 18.30
C LYS A 120 -8.49 7.07 18.28
N ASN A 121 -7.61 7.11 17.27
CA ASN A 121 -6.48 8.04 17.19
C ASN A 121 -6.87 9.49 16.91
N MET A 122 -8.15 9.79 16.63
CA MET A 122 -8.64 11.18 16.56
C MET A 122 -9.18 11.69 17.89
N GLU A 123 -9.66 10.80 18.75
CA GLU A 123 -10.26 11.17 20.03
C GLU A 123 -9.20 11.38 21.12
N THR A 124 -7.97 10.87 20.90
CA THR A 124 -6.82 11.09 21.77
C THR A 124 -5.75 11.94 21.09
N PRO A 125 -5.81 13.28 21.17
CA PRO A 125 -4.58 14.01 21.42
C PRO A 125 -4.19 13.65 22.86
N GLU A 126 -3.42 12.58 23.06
CA GLU A 126 -2.96 12.11 24.37
C GLU A 126 -2.62 13.28 25.31
N PRO A 127 -3.43 13.56 26.36
CA PRO A 127 -3.02 14.45 27.42
C PRO A 127 -2.50 13.57 28.56
N SER A 128 -1.18 13.65 28.77
CA SER A 128 -0.44 13.37 30.02
C SER A 128 0.41 12.09 30.07
N ARG A 129 1.74 12.24 30.05
CA ARG A 129 2.57 12.32 31.28
C ARG A 129 4.09 12.41 30.96
N GLY A 130 4.67 13.59 31.24
CA GLY A 130 6.01 13.71 31.82
C GLY A 130 7.21 13.97 30.91
N GLY A 131 7.44 15.24 30.58
CA GLY A 131 8.77 15.85 30.52
C GLY A 131 9.62 15.65 29.26
N ALA A 132 10.00 16.79 28.66
CA ALA A 132 10.99 17.01 27.60
C ALA A 132 10.50 16.87 26.13
N LEU A 133 10.09 18.03 25.60
CA LEU A 133 10.63 18.65 24.36
C LEU A 133 10.82 17.71 23.14
N GLU A 134 9.89 17.75 22.19
CA GLU A 134 10.07 18.40 20.87
C GLU A 134 9.02 17.91 19.84
N ALA A 135 8.38 18.89 19.21
CA ALA A 135 7.76 18.86 17.87
C ALA A 135 6.72 17.75 17.60
N ALA A 136 5.53 17.92 18.16
CA ALA A 136 4.32 17.50 17.47
C ALA A 136 4.12 18.45 16.28
N ASP A 137 4.31 17.94 15.06
CA ASP A 137 4.08 18.70 13.85
C ASP A 137 3.32 17.89 12.80
N LEU A 138 2.46 18.63 12.08
CA LEU A 138 1.34 18.28 11.19
C LEU A 138 -0.01 18.06 11.92
N PRO A 139 -0.97 18.99 11.75
CA PRO A 139 -1.56 19.31 10.44
C PRO A 139 -0.90 20.50 9.73
N SER A 140 -0.83 20.35 8.41
CA SER A 140 -0.33 21.30 7.42
C SER A 140 -1.14 22.61 7.36
N ASP A 141 -0.46 23.65 6.84
CA ASP A 141 -0.97 24.90 6.25
C ASP A 141 -0.75 26.15 7.15
N ASP A 142 0.39 26.82 6.97
CA ASP A 142 0.56 28.22 7.35
C ASP A 142 1.20 28.96 6.17
N GLU A 143 0.41 29.86 5.61
CA GLU A 143 0.84 30.98 4.79
C GLU A 143 1.57 31.95 5.73
N ASP A 144 2.86 32.21 5.53
CA ASP A 144 3.47 33.39 6.11
C ASP A 144 4.37 34.10 5.10
N ASP A 145 3.85 35.28 4.77
CA ASP A 145 4.42 36.45 4.15
C ASP A 145 5.46 37.04 5.11
N ASP A 146 6.72 37.15 4.69
CA ASP A 146 7.65 38.09 5.34
C ASP A 146 8.74 38.54 4.36
N ASP A 147 8.45 39.74 3.88
CA ASP A 147 9.27 40.79 3.26
C ASP A 147 10.59 41.06 4.02
N TYR A 148 11.74 40.81 3.39
CA TYR A 148 13.00 41.46 3.77
C TYR A 148 13.88 41.78 2.55
N ASP A 149 14.05 43.08 2.40
CA ASP A 149 14.74 43.85 1.37
C ASP A 149 16.27 43.91 1.56
N GLU A 150 16.96 44.06 0.42
CA GLU A 150 18.28 44.63 0.10
C GLU A 150 19.54 44.31 0.96
N ASP A 151 20.59 43.73 0.36
CA ASP A 151 21.64 44.52 -0.31
C ASP A 151 22.77 43.65 -0.94
N ASP A 152 23.15 44.16 -2.11
CA ASP A 152 24.19 43.94 -3.12
C ASP A 152 25.51 43.23 -2.75
N SER A 153 26.02 42.39 -3.69
CA SER A 153 27.34 42.60 -4.34
C SER A 153 27.75 41.39 -5.22
N ASP A 154 27.71 41.64 -6.54
CA ASP A 154 28.64 41.25 -7.63
C ASP A 154 29.45 39.92 -7.58
N SER A 155 29.32 39.10 -8.63
CA SER A 155 30.32 39.01 -9.74
C SER A 155 30.21 37.71 -10.57
N GLU A 156 29.98 37.92 -11.87
CA GLU A 156 30.68 37.37 -13.05
C GLU A 156 30.60 35.87 -13.43
N ASP A 157 29.98 35.67 -14.60
CA ASP A 157 30.33 34.82 -15.74
C ASP A 157 30.86 33.39 -15.54
N GLU A 158 30.22 32.42 -16.18
CA GLU A 158 30.87 31.71 -17.29
C GLU A 158 29.85 30.84 -18.06
N ASP A 159 29.78 31.12 -19.36
CA ASP A 159 29.05 30.42 -20.40
C ASP A 159 29.34 28.91 -20.43
N PHE A 160 28.31 28.07 -20.59
CA PHE A 160 28.48 26.88 -21.44
C PHE A 160 27.20 26.50 -22.18
N GLN A 161 27.38 26.41 -23.49
CA GLN A 161 26.37 26.33 -24.52
C GLN A 161 25.60 25.01 -24.53
N GLU A 162 24.34 25.18 -24.89
CA GLU A 162 23.38 24.25 -25.46
C GLU A 162 23.94 23.66 -26.77
N ASP A 163 23.91 22.34 -26.91
CA ASP A 163 23.87 21.68 -28.23
C ASP A 163 22.90 20.50 -28.12
N ASP A 164 21.73 20.77 -28.70
CA ASP A 164 20.72 19.82 -29.15
C ASP A 164 21.20 19.13 -30.46
N GLU A 165 20.44 18.13 -30.91
CA GLU A 165 20.58 17.37 -32.17
C GLU A 165 21.45 16.10 -32.11
N ASP A 166 20.82 14.92 -32.10
CA ASP A 166 20.59 14.19 -33.35
C ASP A 166 19.58 13.04 -33.16
N ASP A 167 18.65 13.01 -34.11
CA ASP A 167 17.38 12.33 -34.15
C ASP A 167 17.54 11.11 -35.06
N ASN A 168 17.87 9.94 -34.50
CA ASN A 168 18.03 8.73 -35.29
C ASN A 168 16.75 7.88 -35.30
N ALA A 169 16.00 8.06 -36.38
CA ALA A 169 14.91 7.21 -36.82
C ALA A 169 15.38 5.78 -37.13
N SER A 170 14.67 4.76 -36.62
CA SER A 170 14.36 3.55 -37.40
C SER A 170 13.36 2.63 -36.70
N GLU A 171 12.15 2.64 -37.26
CA GLU A 171 11.34 1.49 -37.66
C GLU A 171 11.07 0.33 -36.66
N SER A 172 9.81 0.23 -36.26
CA SER A 172 9.12 -1.05 -35.99
C SER A 172 8.94 -1.82 -37.32
N PRO A 173 8.83 -3.17 -37.36
CA PRO A 173 7.56 -3.83 -36.95
C PRO A 173 7.65 -5.28 -36.42
N SER A 174 6.47 -5.74 -35.95
CA SER A 174 5.91 -7.12 -35.96
C SER A 174 6.35 -8.19 -34.94
N GLU A 175 5.40 -8.49 -34.04
CA GLU A 175 4.73 -9.79 -33.76
C GLU A 175 5.52 -11.11 -33.95
N GLU A 176 5.64 -11.91 -32.87
CA GLU A 176 5.08 -13.28 -32.73
C GLU A 176 5.62 -14.00 -31.46
N GLU A 177 4.66 -14.47 -30.64
CA GLU A 177 4.52 -15.78 -29.97
C GLU A 177 5.69 -16.48 -29.20
N GLU A 178 5.21 -17.19 -28.15
CA GLU A 178 5.73 -18.42 -27.51
C GLU A 178 6.47 -18.44 -26.16
N GLU A 179 5.98 -19.42 -25.38
CA GLU A 179 6.43 -19.97 -24.11
C GLU A 179 7.93 -20.35 -24.07
N ASP A 180 8.63 -20.04 -22.98
CA ASP A 180 9.37 -21.03 -22.16
C ASP A 180 10.18 -20.35 -21.05
N SER A 181 9.68 -20.39 -19.81
CA SER A 181 10.43 -19.92 -18.63
C SER A 181 10.53 -20.97 -17.52
N LYS A 182 10.27 -22.25 -17.84
CA LYS A 182 10.29 -23.35 -16.85
C LYS A 182 11.54 -24.23 -16.90
N GLU A 183 12.35 -24.19 -17.96
CA GLU A 183 13.56 -25.02 -18.02
C GLU A 183 14.77 -24.46 -17.24
N SER A 184 14.90 -23.13 -17.14
CA SER A 184 16.06 -22.47 -16.53
C SER A 184 16.21 -22.71 -15.01
N LYS A 185 15.11 -22.95 -14.27
CA LYS A 185 15.15 -23.27 -12.83
C LYS A 185 15.57 -24.72 -12.53
N LYS A 186 15.41 -25.66 -13.48
CA LYS A 186 15.74 -27.08 -13.27
C LYS A 186 17.25 -27.34 -13.42
N ARG A 187 17.94 -26.59 -14.29
CA ARG A 187 19.40 -26.68 -14.46
C ARG A 187 20.19 -26.18 -13.24
N LYS A 188 19.80 -25.04 -12.64
CA LYS A 188 20.43 -24.49 -11.41
C LYS A 188 20.31 -25.41 -10.17
N LYS A 189 19.23 -26.21 -10.07
CA LYS A 189 19.03 -27.15 -8.95
C LYS A 189 19.87 -28.42 -9.08
N LYS A 190 20.15 -28.87 -10.30
CA LYS A 190 20.96 -30.07 -10.57
C LYS A 190 22.44 -29.82 -10.26
N GLU A 191 22.94 -28.62 -10.56
CA GLU A 191 24.34 -28.21 -10.31
C GLU A 191 24.67 -28.00 -8.82
N LYS A 192 23.72 -27.50 -8.02
CA LYS A 192 23.91 -27.40 -6.56
C LYS A 192 23.92 -28.76 -5.84
N LYS A 193 23.27 -29.79 -6.40
CA LYS A 193 23.19 -31.12 -5.78
C LYS A 193 24.49 -31.92 -5.99
N SER A 194 25.10 -31.84 -7.17
CA SER A 194 26.38 -32.50 -7.47
C SER A 194 27.55 -31.91 -6.67
N LYS A 195 27.54 -30.60 -6.40
CA LYS A 195 28.58 -29.94 -5.59
C LYS A 195 28.54 -30.31 -4.10
N LYS A 196 27.36 -30.64 -3.56
CA LYS A 196 27.20 -31.05 -2.15
C LYS A 196 27.62 -32.50 -1.90
N GLU A 197 27.44 -33.36 -2.90
CA GLU A 197 27.81 -34.79 -2.81
C GLU A 197 29.32 -35.01 -2.93
N LYS A 198 30.00 -34.22 -3.78
CA LYS A 198 31.47 -34.25 -3.91
C LYS A 198 32.20 -33.76 -2.66
N LYS A 199 31.58 -32.89 -1.85
CA LYS A 199 32.18 -32.36 -0.61
C LYS A 199 32.10 -33.37 0.54
N ARG A 200 31.03 -34.17 0.62
CA ARG A 200 30.85 -35.21 1.66
C ARG A 200 31.75 -36.44 1.48
N LYS A 201 32.25 -36.69 0.27
CA LYS A 201 33.13 -37.83 -0.01
C LYS A 201 34.61 -37.54 0.29
N LYS A 202 34.99 -36.28 0.55
CA LYS A 202 36.36 -35.87 0.88
C LYS A 202 36.65 -35.79 2.39
N GLU A 203 35.62 -36.01 3.23
CA GLU A 203 35.72 -36.01 4.70
C GLU A 203 35.68 -37.44 5.30
N ARG A 204 35.71 -38.48 4.46
CA ARG A 204 35.59 -39.89 4.89
C ARG A 204 36.70 -40.82 4.38
N ASP A 205 37.78 -40.25 3.84
CA ASP A 205 39.06 -40.92 3.58
C ASP A 205 40.13 -40.23 4.43
#